data_AF-A0A7S0AZF2-F1
#
_entry.id   AF-A0A7S0AZF2-F1
#
_cell.length_a   1.000
_cell.length_b   1.000
_cell.length_c   1.000
_cell.angle_alpha   90.00
_cell.angle_beta   90.00
_cell.angle_gamma   90.00
#
_symmetry.space_group_name_H-M   'P 1'
#
loop_
_entity.id
_entity.type
_entity.pdbx_description
1 polymer ?
#
loop_
_entity_poly.entity_id
_entity_poly.type
_entity_poly.pdbx_seq_one_letter_code
_entity_poly.pdbx_strand_id
1 'polypeptide(L)'
;VISHEHIQSISLDELFPRLSFSDIFASSTDFRAALRAAMREDIFDTTPAYAKMSEKARKMLLLPDSSLQGSWKCKDGRWESKGSADLETDIHRMKKLTQVLSKYLGDGAPTGDDFCDTIGLLCGSNPSTHWIDIVGVQDRRIPHSWHQDTGRSPNSDTKTVLLGFPPEDDHDSVGVFSHCVKLERERIALDDHPMSEPIVYPNMEIDEKYIIRPNFRKGRELICYRDVDVLHSSPDVAWRASVMRFM
;
A
#
# COMPACT_ATOMS: atom_id res chain seq x y z
N VAL A 1 26.59 7.96 5.62
CA VAL A 1 26.40 7.05 4.48
C VAL A 1 25.44 5.97 4.95
N ILE A 2 24.34 5.77 4.23
CA ILE A 2 23.37 4.71 4.53
C ILE A 2 23.99 3.33 4.21
N SER A 3 23.98 2.40 5.17
CA SER A 3 24.66 1.10 5.06
C SER A 3 23.73 -0.09 4.85
N HIS A 4 22.43 0.09 5.03
CA HIS A 4 21.40 -0.92 4.75
C HIS A 4 20.80 -0.75 3.34
N GLU A 5 19.97 -1.70 2.94
CA GLU A 5 19.27 -1.67 1.67
C GLU A 5 18.17 -0.59 1.66
N HIS A 6 18.22 0.32 0.68
CA HIS A 6 17.23 1.40 0.55
C HIS A 6 15.82 0.93 0.17
N ILE A 7 15.74 -0.11 -0.66
CA ILE A 7 14.48 -0.62 -1.23
C ILE A 7 14.55 -2.14 -1.20
N GLN A 8 13.63 -2.77 -0.48
CA GLN A 8 13.57 -4.22 -0.35
C GLN A 8 12.33 -4.73 -1.08
N SER A 9 12.45 -5.85 -1.78
CA SER A 9 11.30 -6.56 -2.36
C SER A 9 10.91 -7.72 -1.46
N ILE A 10 9.61 -7.92 -1.25
CA ILE A 10 9.06 -8.95 -0.37
C ILE A 10 7.99 -9.74 -1.14
N SER A 11 8.00 -11.06 -0.97
CA SER A 11 6.97 -11.95 -1.51
C SER A 11 5.74 -12.05 -0.60
N LEU A 12 4.56 -12.19 -1.20
CA LEU A 12 3.35 -12.56 -0.44
C LEU A 12 3.48 -13.93 0.24
N ASP A 13 4.23 -14.89 -0.34
CA ASP A 13 4.48 -16.20 0.28
C ASP A 13 5.40 -16.12 1.50
N GLU A 14 6.25 -15.08 1.61
CA GLU A 14 7.04 -14.84 2.82
C GLU A 14 6.15 -14.38 3.97
N LEU A 15 5.11 -13.58 3.67
CA LEU A 15 4.17 -13.06 4.66
C LEU A 15 3.10 -14.08 5.03
N PHE A 16 2.64 -14.87 4.06
CA PHE A 16 1.55 -15.83 4.21
C PHE A 16 1.99 -17.22 3.73
N PRO A 17 2.87 -17.89 4.49
CA PRO A 17 3.51 -19.12 4.04
C PRO A 17 2.50 -20.27 3.90
N ARG A 18 2.76 -21.15 2.93
CA ARG A 18 1.98 -22.38 2.62
C ARG A 18 0.61 -22.14 1.97
N LEU A 19 0.35 -20.95 1.43
CA LEU A 19 -0.88 -20.65 0.70
C LEU A 19 -0.69 -20.55 -0.82
N SER A 20 0.56 -20.64 -1.33
CA SER A 20 0.90 -20.32 -2.72
C SER A 20 0.28 -18.98 -3.15
N PHE A 21 0.29 -18.00 -2.24
CA PHE A 21 -0.34 -16.71 -2.40
C PHE A 21 0.26 -16.00 -3.60
N SER A 22 1.59 -15.95 -3.71
CA SER A 22 2.27 -15.32 -4.83
C SER A 22 1.89 -15.93 -6.18
N ASP A 23 1.73 -17.27 -6.25
CA ASP A 23 1.28 -17.94 -7.48
C ASP A 23 -0.12 -17.49 -7.87
N ILE A 24 -1.10 -17.57 -6.96
CA ILE A 24 -2.49 -17.21 -7.22
C ILE A 24 -2.63 -15.71 -7.53
N PHE A 25 -1.88 -14.87 -6.80
CA PHE A 25 -1.86 -13.43 -7.02
C PHE A 25 -1.27 -13.07 -8.37
N ALA A 26 -0.21 -13.74 -8.82
CA ALA A 26 0.40 -13.48 -10.13
C ALA A 26 -0.48 -13.98 -11.29
N SER A 27 -1.14 -15.13 -11.14
CA SER A 27 -1.82 -15.80 -12.25
C SER A 27 -3.34 -15.55 -12.34
N SER A 28 -3.92 -14.69 -11.48
CA SER A 28 -5.36 -14.43 -11.48
C SER A 28 -5.73 -12.95 -11.35
N THR A 29 -6.09 -12.34 -12.48
CA THR A 29 -6.58 -10.96 -12.57
C THR A 29 -7.87 -10.80 -11.77
N ASP A 30 -8.73 -11.81 -11.82
CA ASP A 30 -9.98 -11.85 -11.05
C ASP A 30 -9.73 -11.85 -9.55
N PHE A 31 -8.72 -12.58 -9.06
CA PHE A 31 -8.34 -12.55 -7.65
C PHE A 31 -7.81 -11.16 -7.26
N ARG A 32 -6.88 -10.61 -8.02
CA ARG A 32 -6.33 -9.26 -7.75
C ARG A 32 -7.42 -8.19 -7.72
N ALA A 33 -8.34 -8.23 -8.68
CA ALA A 33 -9.47 -7.31 -8.75
C ALA A 33 -10.42 -7.49 -7.55
N ALA A 34 -10.77 -8.73 -7.18
CA ALA A 34 -11.62 -9.02 -6.03
C ALA A 34 -10.95 -8.59 -4.71
N LEU A 35 -9.65 -8.87 -4.54
CA LEU A 35 -8.87 -8.51 -3.36
C LEU A 35 -8.87 -6.98 -3.19
N ARG A 36 -8.55 -6.25 -4.27
CA ARG A 36 -8.56 -4.79 -4.28
C ARG A 36 -9.92 -4.22 -3.96
N ALA A 37 -10.98 -4.70 -4.62
CA ALA A 37 -12.35 -4.22 -4.42
C ALA A 37 -12.82 -4.44 -2.98
N ALA A 38 -12.60 -5.65 -2.44
CA ALA A 38 -12.99 -5.99 -1.09
C ALA A 38 -12.28 -5.13 -0.04
N MET A 39 -10.96 -4.93 -0.19
CA MET A 39 -10.20 -4.05 0.71
C MET A 39 -10.68 -2.60 0.62
N ARG A 40 -10.91 -2.07 -0.58
CA ARG A 40 -11.46 -0.71 -0.78
C ARG A 40 -12.80 -0.54 -0.07
N GLU A 41 -13.71 -1.49 -0.23
CA GLU A 41 -15.01 -1.45 0.42
C GLU A 41 -14.91 -1.50 1.94
N ASP A 42 -14.12 -2.42 2.48
CA ASP A 42 -14.00 -2.54 3.95
C ASP A 42 -13.27 -1.33 4.55
N ILE A 43 -12.23 -0.78 3.91
CA ILE A 43 -11.59 0.47 4.35
C ILE A 43 -12.57 1.65 4.27
N PHE A 44 -13.35 1.74 3.19
CA PHE A 44 -14.37 2.78 3.05
C PHE A 44 -15.38 2.70 4.21
N ASP A 45 -15.94 1.51 4.43
CA ASP A 45 -17.00 1.30 5.42
C ASP A 45 -16.50 1.48 6.86
N THR A 46 -15.19 1.32 7.11
CA THR A 46 -14.61 1.31 8.46
C THR A 46 -13.85 2.60 8.82
N THR A 47 -13.45 3.40 7.83
CA THR A 47 -12.79 4.69 8.07
C THR A 47 -13.81 5.73 8.57
N PRO A 48 -13.63 6.31 9.78
CA PRO A 48 -14.62 7.22 10.38
C PRO A 48 -14.98 8.44 9.54
N ALA A 49 -14.04 8.95 8.75
CA ALA A 49 -14.25 10.10 7.86
C ALA A 49 -15.35 9.85 6.80
N TYR A 50 -15.64 8.59 6.49
CA TYR A 50 -16.62 8.20 5.47
C TYR A 50 -18.00 7.85 6.04
N ALA A 51 -18.14 7.74 7.36
CA ALA A 51 -19.37 7.29 8.01
C ALA A 51 -20.64 8.11 7.68
N LYS A 52 -20.49 9.35 7.20
CA LYS A 52 -21.61 10.24 6.83
C LYS A 52 -21.68 10.56 5.34
N MET A 53 -20.88 9.87 4.51
CA MET A 53 -20.92 10.09 3.06
C MET A 53 -22.18 9.49 2.44
N SER A 54 -22.68 10.15 1.40
CA SER A 54 -23.84 9.65 0.65
C SER A 54 -23.48 8.40 -0.16
N GLU A 55 -24.49 7.58 -0.48
CA GLU A 55 -24.34 6.46 -1.42
C GLU A 55 -23.77 6.88 -2.79
N LYS A 56 -24.11 8.09 -3.24
CA LYS A 56 -23.53 8.64 -4.48
C LYS A 56 -22.02 8.84 -4.33
N ALA A 57 -21.57 9.40 -3.21
CA ALA A 57 -20.15 9.58 -2.93
C ALA A 57 -19.42 8.24 -2.75
N ARG A 58 -20.04 7.28 -2.04
CA ARG A 58 -19.53 5.90 -1.92
C ARG A 58 -19.30 5.27 -3.29
N LYS A 59 -20.31 5.29 -4.17
CA LYS A 59 -20.20 4.74 -5.52
C LYS A 59 -19.07 5.38 -6.32
N MET A 60 -18.93 6.70 -6.26
CA MET A 60 -17.86 7.42 -6.97
C MET A 60 -16.46 7.07 -6.43
N LEU A 61 -16.29 7.08 -5.11
CA LEU A 61 -14.99 6.83 -4.48
C LEU A 61 -14.54 5.37 -4.58
N LEU A 62 -15.48 4.43 -4.76
CA LEU A 62 -15.18 3.01 -4.94
C LEU A 62 -14.95 2.61 -6.40
N LEU A 63 -15.09 3.53 -7.37
CA LEU A 63 -14.80 3.23 -8.78
C LEU A 63 -13.35 2.75 -8.95
N PRO A 64 -13.06 1.79 -9.86
CA PRO A 64 -11.71 1.24 -10.04
C PRO A 64 -10.65 2.24 -10.49
N ASP A 65 -11.06 3.37 -11.08
CA ASP A 65 -10.22 4.46 -11.56
C ASP A 65 -10.16 5.66 -10.58
N SER A 66 -10.69 5.48 -9.36
CA SER A 66 -10.64 6.49 -8.30
C SER A 66 -9.66 6.09 -7.21
N SER A 67 -8.73 6.98 -6.87
CA SER A 67 -7.89 6.79 -5.67
C SER A 67 -8.74 6.87 -4.41
N LEU A 68 -8.49 5.98 -3.47
CA LEU A 68 -9.17 5.94 -2.17
C LEU A 68 -8.12 5.95 -1.07
N GLN A 69 -8.33 6.75 -0.04
CA GLN A 69 -7.46 6.78 1.14
C GLN A 69 -8.26 6.38 2.38
N GLY A 70 -7.60 6.05 3.47
CA GLY A 70 -8.27 5.69 4.70
C GLY A 70 -7.30 5.18 5.74
N SER A 71 -7.81 4.41 6.69
CA SER A 71 -6.95 3.71 7.64
C SER A 71 -7.16 2.22 7.57
N TRP A 72 -6.08 1.46 7.46
CA TRP A 72 -6.16 0.00 7.57
C TRP A 72 -6.31 -0.45 9.02
N LYS A 73 -6.16 0.45 10.02
CA LYS A 73 -6.30 0.16 11.44
C LYS A 73 -6.85 1.38 12.19
N CYS A 74 -8.17 1.41 12.39
CA CYS A 74 -8.83 2.51 13.08
C CYS A 74 -8.65 2.39 14.61
N LYS A 75 -8.08 3.42 15.24
CA LYS A 75 -7.88 3.51 16.70
C LYS A 75 -9.13 3.85 17.50
N ASP A 76 -10.20 4.32 16.83
CA ASP A 76 -11.46 4.61 17.49
C ASP A 76 -12.09 3.28 17.89
N GLY A 77 -12.03 2.96 19.18
CA GLY A 77 -12.53 1.73 19.84
C GLY A 77 -14.01 1.36 19.63
N ARG A 78 -14.65 1.78 18.54
CA ARG A 78 -15.87 1.14 18.02
C ARG A 78 -15.66 -0.33 17.69
N TRP A 79 -14.42 -0.72 17.39
CA TRP A 79 -14.03 -2.12 17.25
C TRP A 79 -13.48 -2.73 18.56
N GLU A 80 -12.68 -1.97 19.33
CA GLU A 80 -12.10 -2.46 20.57
C GLU A 80 -13.03 -2.43 21.80
N SER A 81 -14.25 -1.86 21.74
CA SER A 81 -15.20 -1.88 22.86
C SER A 81 -16.65 -1.58 22.46
N LYS A 82 -17.44 -2.64 22.31
CA LYS A 82 -18.71 -2.75 23.05
C LYS A 82 -18.73 -4.09 23.76
N GLY A 83 -18.61 -4.05 25.08
CA GLY A 83 -18.87 -5.17 25.96
C GLY A 83 -20.33 -5.61 25.86
N SER A 84 -20.64 -6.45 24.88
CA SER A 84 -21.73 -7.41 24.97
C SER A 84 -21.10 -8.77 25.18
N ALA A 85 -21.16 -9.25 26.41
CA ALA A 85 -20.89 -10.63 26.79
C ALA A 85 -21.96 -11.60 26.24
N ASP A 86 -22.45 -11.35 25.02
CA ASP A 86 -23.51 -12.11 24.37
C ASP A 86 -23.14 -12.34 22.91
N LEU A 87 -22.87 -13.62 22.61
CA LEU A 87 -22.73 -14.29 21.32
C LEU A 87 -21.39 -14.12 20.56
N GLU A 88 -20.63 -15.23 20.56
CA GLU A 88 -19.56 -15.62 19.64
C GLU A 88 -19.97 -15.43 18.16
N THR A 89 -20.01 -14.20 17.68
CA THR A 89 -20.07 -13.92 16.25
C THR A 89 -18.84 -13.11 15.89
N ASP A 90 -17.98 -13.77 15.11
CA ASP A 90 -16.73 -13.28 14.58
C ASP A 90 -16.98 -12.11 13.62
N ILE A 91 -17.10 -10.89 14.15
CA ILE A 91 -17.39 -9.70 13.35
C ILE A 91 -16.05 -9.11 12.88
N HIS A 92 -15.27 -9.76 12.02
CA HIS A 92 -14.07 -9.08 11.48
C HIS A 92 -14.41 -7.68 10.94
N ARG A 93 -13.49 -6.73 11.05
CA ARG A 93 -13.69 -5.40 10.46
C ARG A 93 -13.57 -5.50 8.94
N MET A 94 -12.61 -6.28 8.45
CA MET A 94 -12.38 -6.52 7.01
C MET A 94 -13.15 -7.74 6.47
N LYS A 95 -14.49 -7.72 6.57
CA LYS A 95 -15.34 -8.88 6.27
C LYS A 95 -15.27 -9.33 4.81
N LYS A 96 -15.39 -8.39 3.87
CA LYS A 96 -15.42 -8.73 2.44
C LYS A 96 -14.05 -9.25 2.02
N LEU A 97 -12.98 -8.66 2.56
CA LEU A 97 -11.62 -9.12 2.31
C LEU A 97 -11.40 -10.54 2.86
N THR A 98 -11.88 -10.85 4.07
CA THR A 98 -11.86 -12.22 4.61
C THR A 98 -12.55 -13.21 3.65
N GLN A 99 -13.73 -12.85 3.13
CA GLN A 99 -14.47 -13.72 2.21
C GLN A 99 -13.70 -13.97 0.90
N VAL A 100 -13.06 -12.95 0.34
CA VAL A 100 -12.25 -13.08 -0.87
C VAL A 100 -11.01 -13.94 -0.60
N LEU A 101 -10.27 -13.67 0.48
CA LEU A 101 -9.08 -14.45 0.83
C LEU A 101 -9.43 -15.94 1.03
N SER A 102 -10.48 -16.23 1.80
CA SER A 102 -10.95 -17.61 2.00
C SER A 102 -11.38 -18.28 0.70
N LYS A 103 -12.10 -17.57 -0.17
CA LYS A 103 -12.55 -18.10 -1.47
C LYS A 103 -11.39 -18.53 -2.37
N TYR A 104 -10.32 -17.74 -2.43
CA TYR A 104 -9.23 -17.96 -3.38
C TYR A 104 -8.06 -18.77 -2.81
N LEU A 105 -7.76 -18.62 -1.53
CA LEU A 105 -6.62 -19.28 -0.88
C LEU A 105 -7.01 -20.56 -0.13
N GLY A 106 -8.31 -20.76 0.13
CA GLY A 106 -8.84 -21.96 0.79
C GLY A 106 -8.56 -22.00 2.29
N ASP A 107 -8.41 -23.23 2.82
CA ASP A 107 -8.19 -23.48 4.23
C ASP A 107 -6.85 -22.87 4.69
N GLY A 108 -6.88 -22.11 5.79
CA GLY A 108 -5.71 -21.42 6.31
C GLY A 108 -5.49 -20.02 5.75
N ALA A 109 -6.38 -19.53 4.88
CA ALA A 109 -6.38 -18.12 4.46
C ALA A 109 -6.46 -17.18 5.68
N PRO A 110 -5.69 -16.07 5.70
CA PRO A 110 -5.80 -15.08 6.77
C PRO A 110 -7.15 -14.38 6.72
N THR A 111 -7.60 -13.85 7.86
CA THR A 111 -8.69 -12.88 7.85
C THR A 111 -8.23 -11.60 7.15
N GLY A 112 -9.17 -10.76 6.70
CA GLY A 112 -8.82 -9.49 6.08
C GLY A 112 -8.11 -8.53 7.04
N ASP A 113 -8.38 -8.64 8.35
CA ASP A 113 -7.67 -7.89 9.38
C ASP A 113 -6.24 -8.41 9.54
N ASP A 114 -6.05 -9.73 9.64
CA ASP A 114 -4.71 -10.35 9.70
C ASP A 114 -3.89 -10.03 8.45
N PHE A 115 -4.51 -10.01 7.26
CA PHE A 115 -3.86 -9.63 6.02
C PHE A 115 -3.32 -8.19 6.07
N CYS A 116 -4.18 -7.25 6.45
CA CYS A 116 -3.81 -5.84 6.56
C CYS A 116 -2.76 -5.59 7.66
N ASP A 117 -2.92 -6.22 8.83
CA ASP A 117 -2.00 -6.07 9.95
C ASP A 117 -0.64 -6.71 9.63
N THR A 118 -0.60 -7.87 8.97
CA THR A 118 0.66 -8.52 8.55
C THR A 118 1.46 -7.65 7.60
N ILE A 119 0.81 -7.03 6.60
CA ILE A 119 1.47 -6.06 5.72
C ILE A 119 1.84 -4.79 6.50
N GLY A 120 0.96 -4.30 7.37
CA GLY A 120 1.18 -3.10 8.18
C GLY A 120 2.35 -3.23 9.16
N LEU A 121 2.68 -4.44 9.63
CA LEU A 121 3.86 -4.70 10.47
C LEU A 121 5.18 -4.38 9.74
N LEU A 122 5.19 -4.41 8.40
CA LEU A 122 6.36 -4.03 7.60
C LEU A 122 6.64 -2.52 7.65
N CYS A 123 5.67 -1.70 8.08
CA CYS A 123 5.81 -0.25 8.18
C CYS A 123 6.66 0.20 9.39
N GLY A 124 7.13 -0.72 10.23
CA GLY A 124 7.98 -0.43 11.40
C GLY A 124 7.23 -0.41 12.72
N SER A 125 7.88 0.04 13.80
CA SER A 125 7.36 -0.12 15.16
C SER A 125 6.18 0.81 15.51
N ASN A 126 5.95 1.88 14.74
CA ASN A 126 4.91 2.88 15.03
C ASN A 126 4.26 3.41 13.73
N PRO A 127 3.51 2.56 13.00
CA PRO A 127 2.91 2.96 11.73
C PRO A 127 1.80 4.01 11.92
N SER A 128 1.64 4.88 10.93
CA SER A 128 0.57 5.90 10.93
C SER A 128 -0.82 5.30 10.68
N THR A 129 -0.88 4.06 10.17
CA THR A 129 -2.07 3.33 9.72
C THR A 129 -2.72 3.91 8.46
N HIS A 130 -2.07 4.89 7.82
CA HIS A 130 -2.61 5.57 6.64
C HIS A 130 -2.48 4.69 5.39
N TRP A 131 -3.62 4.26 4.87
CA TRP A 131 -3.71 3.47 3.66
C TRP A 131 -4.14 4.35 2.48
N ILE A 132 -3.59 4.08 1.29
CA ILE A 132 -4.10 4.66 0.04
C ILE A 132 -3.99 3.67 -1.12
N ASP A 133 -5.08 3.50 -1.87
CA ASP A 133 -5.12 2.84 -3.17
C ASP A 133 -4.89 3.89 -4.26
N ILE A 134 -3.74 3.82 -4.92
CA ILE A 134 -3.27 4.81 -5.88
C ILE A 134 -3.41 4.28 -7.30
N VAL A 135 -4.34 4.87 -8.04
CA VAL A 135 -4.42 4.68 -9.49
C VAL A 135 -3.47 5.65 -10.20
N GLY A 136 -2.76 5.17 -11.21
CA GLY A 136 -1.94 6.04 -12.07
C GLY A 136 -2.79 6.73 -13.13
N VAL A 137 -2.31 7.85 -13.68
CA VAL A 137 -2.88 8.36 -14.94
C VAL A 137 -2.41 7.43 -16.05
N GLN A 138 -3.34 6.70 -16.63
CA GLN A 138 -3.06 5.76 -17.72
C GLN A 138 -2.68 6.53 -19.00
N ASP A 139 -1.81 5.92 -19.80
CA ASP A 139 -1.44 6.35 -21.16
C ASP A 139 -0.86 7.76 -21.29
N ARG A 140 -0.33 8.34 -20.21
CA ARG A 140 0.33 9.65 -20.23
C ARG A 140 1.62 9.64 -19.43
N ARG A 141 2.70 10.10 -20.06
CA ARG A 141 3.93 10.42 -19.35
C ARG A 141 3.72 11.70 -18.53
N ILE A 142 3.94 11.61 -17.23
CA ILE A 142 3.86 12.75 -16.32
C ILE A 142 5.29 13.15 -15.94
N PRO A 143 5.63 14.46 -15.89
CA PRO A 143 6.90 14.90 -15.34
C PRO A 143 7.12 14.35 -13.94
N HIS A 144 8.34 13.92 -13.62
CA HIS A 144 8.65 13.46 -12.28
C HIS A 144 8.51 14.60 -11.28
N SER A 145 7.66 14.39 -10.29
CA SER A 145 7.65 15.14 -9.03
C SER A 145 8.45 14.33 -8.01
N TRP A 146 9.75 14.60 -7.90
CA TRP A 146 10.61 13.93 -6.91
C TRP A 146 10.29 14.46 -5.53
N HIS A 147 9.97 13.56 -4.60
CA HIS A 147 9.59 13.94 -3.26
C HIS A 147 9.91 12.86 -2.23
N GLN A 148 9.82 13.25 -0.96
CA GLN A 148 9.60 12.39 0.19
C GLN A 148 8.15 12.58 0.64
N ASP A 149 7.51 11.52 1.13
CA ASP A 149 6.11 11.58 1.59
C ASP A 149 5.94 12.49 2.80
N THR A 150 6.86 12.39 3.77
CA THR A 150 6.87 13.23 4.97
C THR A 150 8.28 13.63 5.41
N GLY A 151 9.32 12.99 4.90
CA GLY A 151 10.71 13.14 5.34
C GLY A 151 10.94 12.68 6.78
N ARG A 152 10.16 11.73 7.28
CA ARG A 152 10.21 11.29 8.67
C ARG A 152 10.39 9.79 8.79
N SER A 153 11.12 9.37 9.82
CA SER A 153 11.23 7.98 10.22
C SER A 153 11.32 7.90 11.75
N PRO A 154 10.18 8.02 12.46
CA PRO A 154 10.12 7.78 13.89
C PRO A 154 10.82 6.47 14.26
N ASN A 155 11.57 6.46 15.36
CA ASN A 155 12.39 5.32 15.81
C ASN A 155 13.42 4.80 14.79
N SER A 156 13.65 5.55 13.70
CA SER A 156 14.55 5.18 12.59
C SER A 156 14.19 3.88 11.85
N ASP A 157 12.96 3.39 11.99
CA ASP A 157 12.53 2.12 11.39
C ASP A 157 11.22 2.20 10.60
N THR A 158 10.59 3.38 10.55
CA THR A 158 9.33 3.57 9.81
C THR A 158 9.57 3.48 8.31
N LYS A 159 8.76 2.66 7.64
CA LYS A 159 8.84 2.38 6.20
C LYS A 159 7.52 2.67 5.49
N THR A 160 7.62 3.11 4.26
CA THR A 160 6.54 3.05 3.28
C THR A 160 6.55 1.66 2.66
N VAL A 161 5.39 1.02 2.61
CA VAL A 161 5.20 -0.31 2.01
C VAL A 161 4.22 -0.18 0.86
N LEU A 162 4.61 -0.66 -0.32
CA LEU A 162 3.79 -0.66 -1.53
C LEU A 162 3.45 -2.09 -1.93
N LEU A 163 2.16 -2.40 -2.08
CA LEU A 163 1.65 -3.63 -2.69
C LEU A 163 1.20 -3.34 -4.12
N GLY A 164 1.81 -4.03 -5.09
CA GLY A 164 1.57 -3.80 -6.51
C GLY A 164 0.40 -4.62 -7.07
N PHE A 165 -0.47 -3.98 -7.86
CA PHE A 165 -1.54 -4.64 -8.60
C PHE A 165 -1.31 -4.47 -10.11
N PRO A 166 -0.64 -5.41 -10.79
CA PRO A 166 -0.45 -5.35 -12.23
C PRO A 166 -1.79 -5.52 -12.97
N PRO A 167 -1.88 -5.02 -14.22
CA PRO A 167 -3.12 -5.04 -15.00
C PRO A 167 -3.47 -6.43 -15.56
N GLU A 168 -2.49 -7.32 -15.67
CA GLU A 168 -2.59 -8.61 -16.37
C GLU A 168 -1.87 -9.71 -15.60
N ASP A 169 -2.18 -10.97 -15.94
CA ASP A 169 -1.59 -12.15 -15.33
C ASP A 169 -0.13 -12.35 -15.74
N ASP A 170 0.64 -12.97 -14.84
CA ASP A 170 2.05 -13.28 -15.02
C ASP A 170 2.91 -12.07 -15.41
N HIS A 171 2.48 -10.87 -15.00
CA HIS A 171 3.16 -9.62 -15.30
C HIS A 171 4.56 -9.59 -14.67
N ASP A 172 5.58 -9.31 -15.48
CA ASP A 172 6.98 -9.14 -15.07
C ASP A 172 7.55 -7.90 -15.76
N SER A 173 7.44 -6.74 -15.10
CA SER A 173 7.88 -5.47 -15.67
C SER A 173 8.01 -4.36 -14.62
N VAL A 174 8.53 -3.22 -15.06
CA VAL A 174 8.56 -1.95 -14.31
C VAL A 174 7.28 -1.15 -14.56
N GLY A 175 7.03 -0.13 -13.74
CA GLY A 175 5.86 0.75 -13.88
C GLY A 175 4.68 0.40 -12.98
N VAL A 176 4.76 -0.72 -12.26
CA VAL A 176 3.84 -1.02 -11.15
C VAL A 176 4.18 -0.17 -9.93
N PHE A 177 5.45 -0.13 -9.54
CA PHE A 177 5.91 0.67 -8.41
C PHE A 177 6.43 2.04 -8.84
N SER A 178 6.59 2.93 -7.86
CA SER A 178 7.23 4.24 -8.03
C SER A 178 8.70 4.08 -8.46
N HIS A 179 9.19 5.06 -9.21
CA HIS A 179 10.64 5.24 -9.36
C HIS A 179 11.23 5.69 -8.04
N CYS A 180 12.47 5.27 -7.78
CA CYS A 180 13.17 5.62 -6.55
C CYS A 180 14.61 6.05 -6.84
N VAL A 181 15.16 6.90 -5.99
CA VAL A 181 16.56 7.34 -6.03
C VAL A 181 17.13 7.18 -4.64
N LYS A 182 18.25 6.46 -4.55
CA LYS A 182 18.95 6.22 -3.28
C LYS A 182 19.67 7.49 -2.85
N LEU A 183 19.41 7.92 -1.63
CA LEU A 183 20.18 8.99 -1.02
C LEU A 183 21.46 8.43 -0.40
N GLU A 184 22.55 9.19 -0.48
CA GLU A 184 23.80 8.84 0.20
C GLU A 184 23.65 8.97 1.72
N ARG A 185 22.79 9.89 2.17
CA ARG A 185 22.54 10.24 3.56
C ARG A 185 21.06 10.46 3.78
N GLU A 186 20.59 10.15 4.98
CA GLU A 186 19.22 10.41 5.40
C GLU A 186 18.85 11.89 5.17
N ARG A 187 17.65 12.11 4.65
CA ARG A 187 17.02 13.44 4.55
C ARG A 187 15.80 13.47 5.45
N ILE A 188 15.96 14.19 6.55
CA ILE A 188 14.90 14.40 7.55
C ILE A 188 14.26 15.75 7.27
N ALA A 189 12.93 15.81 7.41
CA ALA A 189 12.16 17.04 7.37
C ALA A 189 12.66 18.03 8.43
N LEU A 190 12.55 19.33 8.14
CA LEU A 190 12.75 20.35 9.16
C LEU A 190 11.65 20.25 10.22
N ASP A 191 11.95 20.67 11.45
CA ASP A 191 11.03 20.56 12.59
C ASP A 191 9.71 21.33 12.38
N ASP A 192 9.73 22.38 11.56
CA ASP A 192 8.59 23.22 11.21
C ASP A 192 7.82 22.75 9.96
N HIS A 193 8.31 21.73 9.25
CA HIS A 193 7.62 21.17 8.08
C HIS A 193 6.28 20.56 8.51
N PRO A 194 5.16 20.74 7.78
CA PRO A 194 3.89 20.13 8.15
C PRO A 194 3.95 18.60 8.22
N MET A 195 3.18 17.99 9.13
CA MET A 195 3.22 16.55 9.39
C MET A 195 2.71 15.70 8.22
N SER A 196 1.79 16.23 7.43
CA SER A 196 1.06 15.50 6.39
C SER A 196 1.33 16.01 4.98
N GLU A 197 2.37 16.84 4.80
CA GLU A 197 2.73 17.39 3.50
C GLU A 197 4.01 16.74 2.95
N PRO A 198 4.06 16.46 1.64
CA PRO A 198 5.25 15.95 1.00
C PRO A 198 6.36 17.01 0.96
N ILE A 199 7.61 16.56 1.04
CA ILE A 199 8.77 17.40 0.74
C ILE A 199 9.06 17.27 -0.75
N VAL A 200 8.66 18.29 -1.50
CA VAL A 200 8.82 18.31 -2.95
C VAL A 200 10.14 18.97 -3.33
N TYR A 201 10.84 18.39 -4.31
CA TYR A 201 12.06 18.93 -4.90
C TYR A 201 11.76 19.43 -6.32
N PRO A 202 11.19 20.65 -6.45
CA PRO A 202 10.74 21.15 -7.74
C PRO A 202 11.92 21.35 -8.69
N ASN A 203 11.73 21.00 -9.96
CA ASN A 203 12.73 21.13 -11.02
C ASN A 203 14.03 20.34 -10.78
N MET A 204 14.00 19.35 -9.88
CA MET A 204 15.13 18.45 -9.69
C MET A 204 15.23 17.50 -10.88
N GLU A 205 16.31 17.62 -11.64
CA GLU A 205 16.68 16.67 -12.69
C GLU A 205 17.65 15.64 -12.11
N ILE A 206 17.30 14.36 -12.26
CA ILE A 206 18.11 13.25 -11.78
C ILE A 206 18.64 12.49 -12.99
N ASP A 207 19.95 12.28 -13.05
CA ASP A 207 20.57 11.46 -14.09
C ASP A 207 19.98 10.05 -14.05
N GLU A 208 19.54 9.59 -15.22
CA GLU A 208 18.89 8.31 -15.48
C GLU A 208 19.58 7.13 -14.81
N LYS A 209 20.92 7.13 -14.73
CA LYS A 209 21.69 6.05 -14.09
C LYS A 209 21.45 5.91 -12.59
N TYR A 210 20.92 6.93 -11.93
CA TYR A 210 20.57 6.91 -10.50
C TYR A 210 19.10 6.56 -10.24
N ILE A 211 18.28 6.51 -11.30
CA ILE A 211 16.86 6.18 -11.19
C ILE A 211 16.71 4.66 -11.13
N ILE A 212 16.21 4.19 -10.00
CA ILE A 212 15.84 2.80 -9.80
C ILE A 212 14.39 2.63 -10.21
N ARG A 213 14.14 1.61 -11.02
CA ARG A 213 12.81 1.18 -11.47
C ARG A 213 12.52 -0.20 -10.89
N PRO A 214 11.86 -0.30 -9.73
CA PRO A 214 11.54 -1.59 -9.14
C PRO A 214 10.69 -2.41 -10.12
N ASN A 215 11.18 -3.59 -10.45
CA ASN A 215 10.46 -4.56 -11.26
C ASN A 215 9.47 -5.32 -10.36
N PHE A 216 8.21 -5.32 -10.77
CA PHE A 216 7.20 -6.23 -10.24
C PHE A 216 7.33 -7.57 -10.95
N ARG A 217 7.25 -8.65 -10.18
CA ARG A 217 7.09 -10.02 -10.65
C ARG A 217 6.64 -10.89 -9.48
N LYS A 218 6.26 -12.13 -9.78
CA LYS A 218 6.01 -13.15 -8.75
C LYS A 218 7.19 -13.29 -7.78
N GLY A 219 6.90 -13.35 -6.49
CA GLY A 219 7.86 -13.33 -5.39
C GLY A 219 8.40 -11.94 -5.03
N ARG A 220 7.85 -10.88 -5.65
CA ARG A 220 8.23 -9.47 -5.44
C ARG A 220 7.01 -8.56 -5.53
N GLU A 221 5.90 -8.98 -4.93
CA GLU A 221 4.63 -8.25 -5.02
C GLU A 221 4.59 -7.01 -4.12
N LEU A 222 5.49 -6.95 -3.13
CA LEU A 222 5.66 -5.79 -2.27
C LEU A 222 7.05 -5.17 -2.42
N ILE A 223 7.13 -3.85 -2.26
CA ILE A 223 8.38 -3.17 -1.95
C ILE A 223 8.25 -2.34 -0.68
N CYS A 224 9.34 -2.21 0.07
CA CYS A 224 9.42 -1.33 1.21
C CYS A 224 10.68 -0.46 1.18
N TYR A 225 10.56 0.76 1.67
CA TYR A 225 11.67 1.72 1.79
C TYR A 225 11.42 2.67 2.95
N ARG A 226 12.48 3.19 3.58
CA ARG A 226 12.34 4.31 4.51
C ARG A 226 12.25 5.60 3.71
N ASP A 227 11.24 6.42 3.99
CA ASP A 227 11.01 7.68 3.29
C ASP A 227 12.21 8.64 3.40
N VAL A 228 12.98 8.55 4.48
CA VAL A 228 14.18 9.37 4.73
C VAL A 228 15.41 8.96 3.91
N ASP A 229 15.39 7.77 3.29
CA ASP A 229 16.52 7.21 2.55
C ASP A 229 16.40 7.39 1.04
N VAL A 230 15.20 7.71 0.54
CA VAL A 230 14.93 7.73 -0.90
C VAL A 230 14.16 8.98 -1.29
N LEU A 231 14.40 9.44 -2.52
CA LEU A 231 13.40 10.23 -3.25
C LEU A 231 12.59 9.28 -4.10
N HIS A 232 11.30 9.55 -4.26
CA HIS A 232 10.48 8.77 -5.16
C HIS A 232 9.59 9.64 -6.04
N SER A 233 9.13 9.06 -7.14
CA SER A 233 8.21 9.70 -8.08
C SER A 233 7.35 8.66 -8.78
N SER A 234 6.27 9.11 -9.42
CA SER A 234 5.48 8.24 -10.31
C SER A 234 6.38 7.65 -11.40
N PRO A 235 6.09 6.42 -11.87
CA PRO A 235 6.81 5.84 -12.98
C PRO A 235 6.61 6.66 -14.26
N ASP A 236 7.49 6.47 -15.25
CA ASP A 236 7.38 7.10 -16.57
C ASP A 236 6.01 6.81 -17.21
N VAL A 237 5.57 5.56 -17.11
CA VAL A 237 4.26 5.07 -17.54
C VAL A 237 3.74 4.15 -16.44
N ALA A 238 2.51 4.40 -15.97
CA ALA A 238 1.88 3.57 -14.96
C ALA A 238 1.29 2.30 -15.60
N TRP A 239 2.03 1.19 -15.50
CA TRP A 239 1.60 -0.14 -15.92
C TRP A 239 0.99 -0.91 -14.76
N ARG A 240 -0.11 -0.38 -14.21
CA ARG A 240 -0.79 -0.97 -13.04
C ARG A 240 -2.29 -0.72 -13.05
N ALA A 241 -3.03 -1.67 -12.50
CA ALA A 241 -4.40 -1.43 -12.06
C ALA A 241 -4.40 -0.55 -10.80
N SER A 242 -3.43 -0.76 -9.90
CA SER A 242 -3.19 0.09 -8.74
C SER A 242 -1.84 -0.18 -8.08
N VAL A 243 -1.44 0.71 -7.16
CA VAL A 243 -0.50 0.40 -6.09
C VAL A 243 -1.13 0.82 -4.77
N MET A 244 -1.17 -0.09 -3.79
CA MET A 244 -1.64 0.22 -2.44
C MET A 244 -0.45 0.59 -1.57
N ARG A 245 -0.55 1.71 -0.85
CA ARG A 245 0.49 2.19 0.06
C ARG A 245 0.03 2.10 1.51
N PHE A 246 0.92 1.57 2.35
CA PHE A 246 0.81 1.50 3.80
C PHE A 246 1.95 2.32 4.41
N MET A 247 1.64 3.11 5.45
CA MET A 247 2.54 3.99 6.22
C MET A 247 2.19 4.02 7.71
#